data_AF-A0A2Z6CW63-F1
#
_entry.id   AF-A0A2Z6CW63-F1
#
_cell.length_a   1.000
_cell.length_b   1.000
_cell.length_c   1.000
_cell.angle_alpha   90.00
_cell.angle_beta   90.00
_cell.angle_gamma   90.00
#
_symmetry.space_group_name_H-M   'P 1'
#
loop_
_entity.id
_entity.type
_entity.pdbx_description
1 polymer ?
#
loop_
_entity_poly.entity_id
_entity_poly.type
_entity_poly.pdbx_seq_one_letter_code
_entity_poly.pdbx_strand_id
1 'polypeptide(L)'
;METQPTRPSPTLPEIPLGYLNIMGYVDESEVNGPGCRAVIWVQGCRRECPGCFNLESWPFEINQLISVDTLAEQILSKPQNTGVTFSGGEPFWQASALAALARKLKAAGLNVMSFSGFTLKQLQSESAPPDSQELLEQLDILIDGPFVESLAINSPDSPVSSSNQRVNVFNPALADQITWASDQIEIHILKDGSRIVTGYRGRLELT
;
A
#
# COMPACT_ATOMS: atom_id res chain seq x y z
N MET A 1 29.72 27.64 3.38
CA MET A 1 28.88 26.54 3.88
C MET A 1 27.50 27.12 4.06
N GLU A 2 26.71 27.17 2.99
CA GLU A 2 25.36 27.74 3.02
C GLU A 2 24.43 26.71 3.67
N THR A 3 23.91 27.06 4.83
CA THR A 3 22.88 26.29 5.53
C THR A 3 21.60 26.40 4.72
N GLN A 4 21.21 25.30 4.06
CA GLN A 4 19.93 25.18 3.39
C GLN A 4 18.81 25.41 4.44
N PRO A 5 17.80 26.26 4.13
CA PRO A 5 16.72 26.51 5.07
C PRO A 5 15.93 25.22 5.28
N THR A 6 15.79 24.80 6.55
CA THR A 6 14.92 23.70 6.95
C THR A 6 13.50 24.05 6.57
N ARG A 7 12.97 23.38 5.53
CA ARG A 7 11.54 23.46 5.20
C ARG A 7 10.75 23.08 6.46
N PRO A 8 9.75 23.87 6.89
CA PRO A 8 8.89 23.47 7.98
C PRO A 8 8.23 22.13 7.61
N SER A 9 8.28 21.16 8.54
CA SER A 9 7.57 19.89 8.35
C SER A 9 6.10 20.22 8.11
N PRO A 10 5.50 19.82 6.97
CA PRO A 10 4.10 20.10 6.73
C PRO A 10 3.28 19.48 7.86
N THR A 11 2.38 20.29 8.43
CA THR A 11 1.33 19.82 9.32
C THR A 11 0.54 18.77 8.54
N LEU A 12 0.46 17.55 9.07
CA LEU A 12 -0.36 16.52 8.46
C LEU A 12 -1.81 17.04 8.41
N PRO A 13 -2.55 16.84 7.31
CA PRO A 13 -3.97 17.21 7.25
C PRO A 13 -4.70 16.49 8.38
N GLU A 14 -5.68 17.16 8.97
CA GLU A 14 -6.53 16.51 9.96
C GLU A 14 -7.56 15.63 9.21
N ILE A 15 -7.20 14.36 9.00
CA ILE A 15 -8.12 13.36 8.47
C ILE A 15 -9.15 13.08 9.57
N PRO A 16 -10.47 13.22 9.29
CA PRO A 16 -11.49 12.96 10.30
C PRO A 16 -11.40 11.55 10.88
N LEU A 17 -11.70 11.39 12.16
CA LEU A 17 -11.69 10.08 12.80
C LEU A 17 -12.62 9.11 12.06
N GLY A 18 -12.13 7.90 11.77
CA GLY A 18 -12.87 6.89 11.02
C GLY A 18 -12.88 7.10 9.50
N TYR A 19 -12.07 8.03 8.98
CA TYR A 19 -11.88 8.22 7.54
C TYR A 19 -10.44 7.91 7.12
N LEU A 20 -10.30 7.56 5.84
CA LEU A 20 -9.05 7.48 5.11
C LEU A 20 -9.02 8.60 4.08
N ASN A 21 -7.84 9.17 3.86
CA ASN A 21 -7.55 10.00 2.70
C ASN A 21 -6.83 9.12 1.66
N ILE A 22 -7.45 8.86 0.53
CA ILE A 22 -6.92 7.93 -0.48
C ILE A 22 -6.57 8.66 -1.78
N MET A 23 -5.51 8.20 -2.45
CA MET A 23 -5.20 8.52 -3.84
C MET A 23 -6.17 7.78 -4.77
N GLY A 24 -6.46 6.52 -4.45
CA GLY A 24 -7.35 5.69 -5.26
C GLY A 24 -7.63 4.33 -4.65
N TYR A 25 -8.49 3.59 -5.35
CA TYR A 25 -8.99 2.28 -4.93
C TYR A 25 -9.35 1.43 -6.15
N VAL A 26 -9.13 0.12 -6.06
CA VAL A 26 -9.65 -0.85 -7.03
C VAL A 26 -10.04 -2.15 -6.34
N ASP A 27 -11.00 -2.85 -6.93
CA ASP A 27 -11.44 -4.18 -6.54
C ASP A 27 -10.87 -5.24 -7.49
N GLU A 28 -10.87 -6.49 -7.03
CA GLU A 28 -10.59 -7.67 -7.88
C GLU A 28 -9.25 -7.64 -8.62
N SER A 29 -8.21 -7.05 -8.00
CA SER A 29 -6.85 -7.03 -8.55
C SER A 29 -6.15 -8.37 -8.35
N GLU A 30 -5.42 -8.86 -9.35
CA GLU A 30 -4.64 -10.10 -9.27
C GLU A 30 -3.13 -9.87 -9.15
N VAL A 31 -2.65 -8.64 -9.33
CA VAL A 31 -1.20 -8.32 -9.42
C VAL A 31 -0.64 -7.61 -8.18
N ASN A 32 -1.49 -7.24 -7.22
CA ASN A 32 -1.12 -6.42 -6.05
C ASN A 32 -1.05 -7.20 -4.72
N GLY A 33 -0.81 -8.51 -4.77
CA GLY A 33 -0.70 -9.37 -3.59
C GLY A 33 -1.26 -10.77 -3.83
N PRO A 34 -1.35 -11.62 -2.77
CA PRO A 34 -1.92 -12.95 -2.89
C PRO A 34 -3.39 -12.93 -3.31
N GLY A 35 -3.69 -13.66 -4.38
CA GLY A 35 -5.05 -13.88 -4.87
C GLY A 35 -5.72 -12.61 -5.41
N CYS A 36 -7.00 -12.75 -5.75
CA CYS A 36 -7.84 -11.63 -6.21
C CYS A 36 -8.25 -10.76 -5.01
N ARG A 37 -8.06 -9.44 -5.08
CA ARG A 37 -8.18 -8.58 -3.90
C ARG A 37 -8.44 -7.10 -4.15
N ALA A 38 -8.96 -6.43 -3.14
CA ALA A 38 -9.04 -4.98 -3.13
C ALA A 38 -7.66 -4.35 -2.90
N VAL A 39 -7.41 -3.20 -3.51
CA VAL A 39 -6.18 -2.42 -3.31
C VAL A 39 -6.54 -0.99 -2.98
N ILE A 40 -5.96 -0.48 -1.91
CA ILE A 40 -6.15 0.90 -1.45
C ILE A 40 -4.82 1.62 -1.56
N TRP A 41 -4.78 2.69 -2.33
CA TRP A 41 -3.67 3.63 -2.32
C TRP A 41 -4.03 4.80 -1.41
N VAL A 42 -3.41 4.89 -0.24
CA VAL A 42 -3.56 6.05 0.65
C VAL A 42 -2.90 7.31 0.06
N GLN A 43 -3.31 8.48 0.53
CA GLN A 43 -2.68 9.75 0.19
C GLN A 43 -1.66 10.14 1.28
N GLY A 44 -0.53 10.72 0.87
CA GLY A 44 0.55 11.21 1.74
C GLY A 44 1.76 10.27 1.80
N CYS A 45 2.92 10.75 1.37
CA CYS A 45 4.21 10.07 1.57
C CYS A 45 5.38 11.05 1.59
N ARG A 46 6.20 11.00 2.66
CA ARG A 46 7.39 11.87 2.80
C ARG A 46 8.64 11.34 2.11
N ARG A 47 8.59 10.13 1.55
CA ARG A 47 9.80 9.45 1.06
C ARG A 47 10.24 9.94 -0.30
N GLU A 48 9.28 10.32 -1.14
CA GLU A 48 9.53 10.88 -2.47
C GLU A 48 10.55 10.05 -3.29
N CYS A 49 10.42 8.72 -3.24
CA CYS A 49 11.44 7.83 -3.81
C CYS A 49 11.65 8.11 -5.32
N PRO A 50 12.90 8.23 -5.80
CA PRO A 50 13.18 8.26 -7.23
C PRO A 50 12.56 7.04 -7.93
N GLY A 51 11.87 7.28 -9.04
CA GLY A 51 11.17 6.22 -9.79
C GLY A 51 9.88 5.70 -9.13
N CYS A 52 9.35 6.36 -8.10
CA CYS A 52 8.06 5.98 -7.49
C CYS A 52 6.93 5.94 -8.53
N PHE A 53 6.14 4.87 -8.50
CA PHE A 53 5.03 4.69 -9.44
C PHE A 53 3.81 5.58 -9.11
N ASN A 54 3.63 5.92 -7.83
CA ASN A 54 2.48 6.65 -7.31
C ASN A 54 2.87 8.08 -6.89
N LEU A 55 3.47 8.86 -7.80
CA LEU A 55 3.89 10.25 -7.51
C LEU A 55 2.75 11.12 -6.96
N GLU A 56 1.54 10.90 -7.47
CA GLU A 56 0.32 11.62 -7.07
C GLU A 56 -0.07 11.35 -5.60
N SER A 57 0.42 10.27 -5.00
CA SER A 57 0.19 9.96 -3.58
C SER A 57 1.11 10.74 -2.62
N TRP A 58 2.12 11.47 -3.10
CA TRP A 58 3.08 12.14 -2.21
C TRP A 58 2.47 13.28 -1.38
N PRO A 59 1.66 14.19 -1.96
CA PRO A 59 1.14 15.31 -1.21
C PRO A 59 0.29 14.86 -0.04
N PHE A 60 0.36 15.60 1.05
CA PHE A 60 -0.47 15.36 2.23
C PHE A 60 -1.78 16.17 2.16
N GLU A 61 -2.16 16.80 1.05
CA GLU A 61 -3.49 17.40 0.97
C GLU A 61 -4.59 16.32 0.97
N ILE A 62 -5.80 16.72 1.38
CA ILE A 62 -6.98 15.87 1.21
C ILE A 62 -7.24 15.69 -0.29
N ASN A 63 -7.21 14.44 -0.76
CA ASN A 63 -7.58 14.06 -2.11
C ASN A 63 -9.00 13.48 -2.13
N GLN A 64 -9.19 12.27 -1.57
CA GLN A 64 -10.49 11.64 -1.44
C GLN A 64 -10.68 11.11 -0.03
N LEU A 65 -11.65 11.66 0.70
CA LEU A 65 -12.08 11.12 1.98
C LEU A 65 -13.09 10.00 1.78
N ILE A 66 -12.83 8.86 2.41
CA ILE A 66 -13.76 7.73 2.47
C ILE A 66 -13.84 7.20 3.91
N SER A 67 -15.05 6.93 4.39
CA SER A 67 -15.20 6.35 5.73
C SER A 67 -14.76 4.90 5.73
N VAL A 68 -14.20 4.45 6.84
CA VAL A 68 -13.80 3.04 7.06
C VAL A 68 -14.99 2.10 6.86
N ASP A 69 -16.17 2.49 7.33
CA ASP A 69 -17.38 1.66 7.21
C ASP A 69 -17.84 1.52 5.76
N THR A 70 -17.90 2.63 5.02
CA THR A 70 -18.28 2.60 3.60
C THR A 70 -17.28 1.80 2.77
N LEU A 71 -15.98 1.97 3.02
CA LEU A 71 -14.97 1.21 2.29
C LEU A 71 -15.01 -0.29 2.63
N ALA A 72 -15.27 -0.64 3.90
CA ALA A 72 -15.46 -2.05 4.29
C ALA A 72 -16.66 -2.67 3.58
N GLU A 73 -17.81 -1.99 3.55
CA GLU A 73 -18.99 -2.45 2.82
C GLU A 73 -18.72 -2.63 1.32
N GLN A 74 -18.02 -1.69 0.70
CA GLN A 74 -17.64 -1.77 -0.71
C GLN A 74 -16.78 -3.00 -0.99
N ILE A 75 -15.71 -3.21 -0.22
CA ILE A 75 -14.80 -4.35 -0.38
C ILE A 75 -15.53 -5.68 -0.18
N LEU A 76 -16.39 -5.76 0.85
CA LEU A 76 -17.14 -6.97 1.18
C LEU A 76 -18.27 -7.28 0.19
N SER A 77 -18.74 -6.28 -0.56
CA SER A 77 -19.73 -6.50 -1.61
C SER A 77 -19.19 -7.25 -2.83
N LYS A 78 -17.86 -7.42 -2.93
CA LYS A 78 -17.18 -8.11 -4.04
C LYS A 78 -16.77 -9.52 -3.63
N PRO A 79 -17.46 -10.56 -4.10
CA PRO A 79 -17.19 -11.93 -3.68
C PRO A 79 -15.85 -12.48 -4.16
N GLN A 80 -15.22 -11.86 -5.17
CA GLN A 80 -13.90 -12.29 -5.66
C GLN A 80 -12.75 -11.76 -4.80
N ASN A 81 -12.99 -10.75 -3.96
CA ASN A 81 -11.98 -10.29 -3.03
C ASN A 81 -11.72 -11.38 -1.98
N THR A 82 -10.49 -11.87 -1.96
CA THR A 82 -9.97 -12.81 -0.95
C THR A 82 -9.11 -12.12 0.10
N GLY A 83 -8.79 -10.84 -0.13
CA GLY A 83 -8.09 -9.99 0.81
C GLY A 83 -8.12 -8.52 0.44
N VAL A 84 -7.28 -7.75 1.12
CA VAL A 84 -7.02 -6.33 0.83
C VAL A 84 -5.52 -6.05 0.89
N THR A 85 -5.04 -5.19 0.00
CA THR A 85 -3.69 -4.64 0.02
C THR A 85 -3.74 -3.15 0.34
N PHE A 86 -3.04 -2.73 1.39
CA PHE A 86 -2.74 -1.33 1.65
C PHE A 86 -1.43 -0.97 0.94
N SER A 87 -1.50 -0.02 0.00
CA SER A 87 -0.36 0.41 -0.80
C SER A 87 -0.13 1.91 -0.64
N GLY A 88 0.74 2.48 -1.48
CA GLY A 88 1.27 3.84 -1.33
C GLY A 88 0.18 4.91 -1.18
N GLY A 89 0.46 6.15 -0.76
CA GLY A 89 1.75 6.75 -0.48
C GLY A 89 2.52 6.04 0.62
N GLU A 90 2.07 6.12 1.86
CA GLU A 90 2.63 5.31 2.95
C GLU A 90 1.51 4.95 3.95
N PRO A 91 1.04 3.68 3.95
CA PRO A 91 -0.04 3.20 4.82
C PRO A 91 0.12 3.58 6.28
N PHE A 92 1.35 3.54 6.81
CA PHE A 92 1.58 3.78 8.22
C PHE A 92 1.40 5.24 8.64
N TRP A 93 1.20 6.19 7.72
CA TRP A 93 0.71 7.54 8.08
C TRP A 93 -0.77 7.61 8.39
N GLN A 94 -1.54 6.56 8.08
CA GLN A 94 -2.98 6.45 8.35
C GLN A 94 -3.30 5.16 9.13
N ALA A 95 -2.35 4.71 9.96
CA ALA A 95 -2.38 3.40 10.59
C ALA A 95 -3.64 3.13 11.43
N SER A 96 -4.12 4.11 12.20
CA SER A 96 -5.33 3.97 13.03
C SER A 96 -6.58 3.56 12.23
N ALA A 97 -6.87 4.29 11.14
CA ALA A 97 -8.02 4.03 10.29
C ALA A 97 -7.86 2.72 9.49
N LEU A 98 -6.64 2.43 9.00
CA LEU A 98 -6.34 1.17 8.32
C LEU A 98 -6.43 -0.03 9.25
N ALA A 99 -6.02 0.08 10.51
CA ALA A 99 -6.17 -0.97 11.50
C ALA A 99 -7.65 -1.25 11.79
N ALA A 100 -8.48 -0.20 11.89
CA ALA A 100 -9.92 -0.35 12.04
C ALA A 100 -10.57 -1.05 10.83
N LEU A 101 -10.18 -0.67 9.61
CA LEU A 101 -10.62 -1.33 8.39
C LEU A 101 -10.17 -2.80 8.36
N ALA A 102 -8.89 -3.07 8.64
CA ALA A 102 -8.33 -4.41 8.65
C ALA A 102 -9.07 -5.34 9.62
N ARG A 103 -9.39 -4.86 10.84
CA ARG A 103 -10.19 -5.63 11.81
C ARG A 103 -11.56 -6.04 11.24
N LYS A 104 -12.26 -5.12 10.57
CA LYS A 104 -13.57 -5.41 9.94
C LYS A 104 -13.44 -6.45 8.82
N LEU A 105 -12.45 -6.30 7.95
CA LEU A 105 -12.26 -7.20 6.81
C LEU A 105 -11.80 -8.60 7.26
N LYS A 106 -10.90 -8.69 8.24
CA LYS A 106 -10.47 -9.97 8.82
C LYS A 106 -11.61 -10.70 9.52
N ALA A 107 -12.49 -9.97 10.22
CA ALA A 107 -13.68 -10.56 10.84
C ALA A 107 -14.63 -11.21 9.81
N ALA A 108 -14.56 -10.78 8.54
CA ALA A 108 -15.30 -11.37 7.42
C ALA A 108 -14.50 -12.43 6.63
N GLY A 109 -13.29 -12.77 7.07
CA GLY A 109 -12.46 -13.83 6.47
C GLY A 109 -11.48 -13.37 5.39
N LEU A 110 -11.35 -12.06 5.15
CA LEU A 110 -10.35 -11.51 4.22
C LEU A 110 -8.96 -11.45 4.88
N ASN A 111 -7.91 -11.72 4.11
CA ASN A 111 -6.53 -11.50 4.56
C ASN A 111 -6.04 -10.08 4.22
N VAL A 112 -5.09 -9.55 4.99
CA VAL A 112 -4.63 -8.15 4.92
C VAL A 112 -3.14 -8.09 4.65
N MET A 113 -2.75 -7.32 3.64
CA MET A 113 -1.36 -7.07 3.30
C MET A 113 -1.07 -5.57 3.28
N SER A 114 0.18 -5.18 3.55
CA SER A 114 0.64 -3.81 3.35
C SER A 114 1.99 -3.73 2.63
N PHE A 115 2.15 -2.76 1.73
CA PHE A 115 3.45 -2.27 1.28
C PHE A 115 3.83 -1.03 2.09
N SER A 116 5.02 -1.01 2.68
CA SER A 116 5.53 0.15 3.42
C SER A 116 6.95 0.49 3.01
N GLY A 117 7.25 1.78 2.94
CA GLY A 117 8.62 2.24 2.79
C GLY A 117 9.43 2.17 4.09
N PHE A 118 8.77 1.98 5.24
CA PHE A 118 9.46 1.65 6.48
C PHE A 118 9.87 0.17 6.51
N THR A 119 10.97 -0.11 7.18
CA THR A 119 11.31 -1.50 7.55
C THR A 119 10.49 -1.93 8.76
N LEU A 120 10.24 -3.23 8.94
CA LEU A 120 9.56 -3.77 10.11
C LEU A 120 10.22 -3.29 11.41
N LYS A 121 11.56 -3.26 11.45
CA LYS A 121 12.32 -2.73 12.59
C LYS A 121 11.99 -1.26 12.90
N GLN A 122 11.82 -0.42 11.88
CA GLN A 122 11.43 0.98 12.08
C GLN A 122 10.00 1.07 12.62
N LEU A 123 9.09 0.27 12.06
CA LEU A 123 7.69 0.23 12.49
C LEU A 123 7.53 -0.28 13.93
N GLN A 124 8.45 -1.14 14.40
CA GLN A 124 8.52 -1.65 15.78
C GLN A 124 9.28 -0.74 16.76
N SER A 125 9.84 0.37 16.28
CA SER A 125 10.61 1.29 17.13
C SER A 125 9.72 2.31 17.83
N GLU A 126 10.26 2.93 18.89
CA GLU A 126 9.61 4.08 19.57
C GLU A 126 9.41 5.29 18.64
N SER A 127 10.15 5.35 17.53
CA SER A 127 10.05 6.41 16.52
C SER A 127 9.08 6.12 15.37
N ALA A 128 8.36 5.00 15.45
CA ALA A 128 7.37 4.63 14.45
C ALA A 128 6.23 5.67 14.36
N PRO A 129 5.57 5.80 13.20
CA PRO A 129 4.33 6.56 13.10
C PRO A 129 3.31 6.12 14.17
N PRO A 130 2.45 7.04 14.66
CA PRO A 130 1.39 6.68 15.60
C PRO A 130 0.57 5.48 15.12
N ASP A 131 0.17 4.62 16.06
CA ASP A 131 -0.68 3.45 15.82
C ASP A 131 -0.09 2.40 14.86
N SER A 132 1.21 2.48 14.54
CA SER A 132 1.88 1.49 13.70
C SER A 132 1.78 0.07 14.25
N GLN A 133 1.84 -0.10 15.57
CA GLN A 133 1.68 -1.43 16.19
C GLN A 133 0.27 -1.98 15.96
N GLU A 134 -0.77 -1.15 16.10
CA GLU A 134 -2.14 -1.60 15.88
C GLU A 134 -2.34 -2.09 14.46
N LEU A 135 -1.77 -1.41 13.46
CA LEU A 135 -1.85 -1.85 12.07
C LEU A 135 -1.02 -3.12 11.86
N LEU A 136 0.22 -3.20 12.37
CA LEU A 136 1.08 -4.38 12.26
C LEU A 136 0.39 -5.65 12.79
N GLU A 137 -0.30 -5.55 13.92
CA GLU A 137 -1.04 -6.66 14.53
C GLU A 137 -2.17 -7.21 13.64
N GLN A 138 -2.67 -6.41 12.69
CA GLN A 138 -3.69 -6.85 11.74
C GLN A 138 -3.11 -7.43 10.45
N LEU A 139 -1.84 -7.18 10.11
CA LEU A 139 -1.29 -7.62 8.84
C LEU A 139 -1.05 -9.14 8.84
N ASP A 140 -1.39 -9.78 7.72
CA ASP A 140 -1.00 -11.15 7.41
C ASP A 140 0.34 -11.17 6.64
N ILE A 141 0.59 -10.16 5.80
CA ILE A 141 1.83 -9.97 5.04
C ILE A 141 2.25 -8.49 5.07
N LEU A 142 3.54 -8.22 5.24
CA LEU A 142 4.15 -6.90 5.06
C LEU A 142 5.31 -6.98 4.07
N ILE A 143 5.25 -6.18 3.00
CA ILE A 143 6.43 -5.84 2.20
C ILE A 143 7.04 -4.58 2.78
N ASP A 144 8.23 -4.69 3.34
CA ASP A 144 8.90 -3.60 4.02
C ASP A 144 10.07 -3.03 3.21
N GLY A 145 10.43 -1.78 3.53
CA GLY A 145 11.57 -1.08 2.93
C GLY A 145 11.22 -0.19 1.73
N PRO A 146 11.98 0.91 1.55
CA PRO A 146 11.69 1.86 0.48
C PRO A 146 12.02 1.25 -0.89
N PHE A 147 11.32 1.69 -1.92
CA PHE A 147 11.78 1.47 -3.30
C PHE A 147 13.10 2.23 -3.53
N VAL A 148 14.09 1.55 -4.09
CA VAL A 148 15.39 2.12 -4.44
C VAL A 148 15.66 1.81 -5.91
N GLU A 149 15.65 2.83 -6.77
CA GLU A 149 15.74 2.65 -8.23
C GLU A 149 16.97 1.85 -8.67
N SER A 150 18.13 2.07 -8.04
CA SER A 150 19.36 1.34 -8.35
C SER A 150 19.34 -0.14 -7.93
N LEU A 151 18.35 -0.55 -7.15
CA LEU A 151 18.14 -1.90 -6.67
C LEU A 151 16.85 -2.52 -7.24
N ALA A 152 16.22 -1.86 -8.22
CA ALA A 152 14.94 -2.27 -8.77
C ALA A 152 14.97 -3.70 -9.32
N ILE A 153 13.91 -4.47 -9.02
CA ILE A 153 13.68 -5.82 -9.52
C ILE A 153 12.39 -5.78 -10.35
N ASN A 154 12.48 -6.19 -11.61
CA ASN A 154 11.34 -6.41 -12.50
C ASN A 154 11.41 -7.88 -12.96
N SER A 155 10.90 -8.80 -12.15
CA SER A 155 11.05 -10.24 -12.37
C SER A 155 9.73 -10.98 -12.15
N PRO A 156 9.41 -12.00 -12.97
CA PRO A 156 8.21 -12.83 -12.81
C PRO A 156 8.21 -13.67 -11.53
N ASP A 157 9.36 -13.76 -10.85
CA ASP A 157 9.54 -14.59 -9.66
C ASP A 157 9.75 -13.75 -8.38
N SER A 158 9.66 -12.42 -8.46
CA SER A 158 9.92 -11.53 -7.32
C SER A 158 8.65 -10.85 -6.82
N PRO A 159 8.25 -11.04 -5.55
CA PRO A 159 7.12 -10.30 -4.97
C PRO A 159 7.46 -8.86 -4.57
N VAL A 160 8.74 -8.46 -4.69
CA VAL A 160 9.24 -7.14 -4.32
C VAL A 160 9.81 -6.40 -5.52
N SER A 161 9.70 -5.07 -5.51
CA SER A 161 10.16 -4.22 -6.63
C SER A 161 11.58 -3.72 -6.47
N SER A 162 12.22 -3.96 -5.33
CA SER A 162 13.59 -3.53 -5.05
C SER A 162 14.27 -4.52 -4.11
N SER A 163 15.53 -4.89 -4.38
CA SER A 163 16.24 -5.97 -3.67
C SER A 163 16.51 -5.72 -2.19
N ASN A 164 16.37 -4.46 -1.73
CA ASN A 164 16.43 -4.11 -0.31
C ASN A 164 15.12 -4.37 0.46
N GLN A 165 14.02 -4.63 -0.24
CA GLN A 165 12.72 -4.87 0.37
C GLN A 165 12.60 -6.31 0.86
N ARG A 166 11.76 -6.55 1.87
CA ARG A 166 11.58 -7.89 2.44
C ARG A 166 10.12 -8.26 2.55
N VAL A 167 9.83 -9.53 2.28
CA VAL A 167 8.54 -10.14 2.56
C VAL A 167 8.55 -10.62 4.01
N ASN A 168 7.64 -10.10 4.82
CA ASN A 168 7.38 -10.57 6.18
C ASN A 168 6.00 -11.23 6.17
N VAL A 169 5.95 -12.55 6.40
CA VAL A 169 4.70 -13.30 6.48
C VAL A 169 4.37 -13.53 7.95
N PHE A 170 3.31 -12.87 8.44
CA PHE A 170 2.84 -13.01 9.83
C PHE A 170 1.80 -14.12 9.98
N ASN A 171 1.06 -14.42 8.91
CA ASN A 171 0.13 -15.54 8.85
C ASN A 171 0.77 -16.72 8.10
N PRO A 172 1.18 -17.80 8.80
CA PRO A 172 1.86 -18.93 8.18
C PRO A 172 1.05 -19.63 7.08
N ALA A 173 -0.28 -19.52 7.09
CA ALA A 173 -1.13 -20.09 6.05
C ALA A 173 -0.92 -19.45 4.66
N LEU A 174 -0.32 -18.27 4.61
CA LEU A 174 -0.02 -17.55 3.36
C LEU A 174 1.43 -17.72 2.88
N ALA A 175 2.28 -18.47 3.59
CA ALA A 175 3.69 -18.61 3.24
C ALA A 175 3.90 -19.17 1.82
N ASP A 176 3.05 -20.12 1.41
CA ASP A 176 3.08 -20.74 0.09
C ASP A 176 2.12 -20.07 -0.92
N GLN A 177 1.55 -18.90 -0.57
CA GLN A 177 0.57 -18.18 -1.39
C GLN A 177 1.14 -16.89 -2.00
N ILE A 178 2.46 -16.78 -2.14
CA ILE A 178 3.11 -15.67 -2.84
C ILE A 178 2.92 -15.87 -4.34
N THR A 179 1.87 -15.26 -4.90
CA THR A 179 1.42 -15.49 -6.28
C THR A 179 1.53 -14.28 -7.20
N TRP A 180 1.96 -13.13 -6.69
CA TRP A 180 2.16 -11.91 -7.48
C TRP A 180 3.65 -11.69 -7.78
N ALA A 181 3.91 -10.93 -8.84
CA ALA A 181 5.26 -10.68 -9.32
C ALA A 181 5.50 -9.22 -9.71
N SER A 182 6.75 -8.78 -9.58
CA SER A 182 7.17 -7.38 -9.77
C SER A 182 7.34 -6.98 -11.24
N ASP A 183 6.88 -7.79 -12.18
CA ASP A 183 6.86 -7.51 -13.62
C ASP A 183 5.44 -7.47 -14.22
N GLN A 184 4.40 -7.59 -13.39
CA GLN A 184 3.02 -7.65 -13.84
C GLN A 184 2.33 -6.29 -13.80
N ILE A 185 1.64 -5.93 -14.89
CA ILE A 185 0.79 -4.74 -14.99
C ILE A 185 -0.66 -5.17 -15.17
N GLU A 186 -1.57 -4.50 -14.48
CA GLU A 186 -3.00 -4.67 -14.61
C GLU A 186 -3.64 -3.35 -15.06
N ILE A 187 -4.62 -3.45 -15.96
CA ILE A 187 -5.36 -2.31 -16.49
C ILE A 187 -6.85 -2.55 -16.28
N HIS A 188 -7.48 -1.69 -15.48
CA HIS A 188 -8.93 -1.66 -15.31
C HIS A 188 -9.52 -0.60 -16.24
N ILE A 189 -10.46 -1.00 -17.10
CA ILE A 189 -11.18 -0.07 -17.97
C ILE A 189 -12.55 0.21 -17.31
N LEU A 190 -12.77 1.46 -16.92
CA LEU A 190 -13.99 1.88 -16.25
C LEU A 190 -15.13 2.12 -17.25
N LYS A 191 -16.37 2.16 -16.74
CA LYS A 191 -17.58 2.31 -17.57
C LYS A 191 -17.61 3.61 -18.39
N ASP A 192 -16.92 4.64 -17.92
CA ASP A 192 -16.78 5.94 -18.59
C ASP A 192 -15.64 5.97 -19.62
N GLY A 193 -14.94 4.84 -19.80
CA GLY A 193 -13.80 4.70 -20.72
C GLY A 193 -12.46 5.13 -20.14
N SER A 194 -12.42 5.64 -18.89
CA SER A 194 -11.16 5.91 -18.20
C SER A 194 -10.45 4.62 -17.80
N ARG A 195 -9.16 4.72 -17.45
CA ARG A 195 -8.29 3.57 -17.20
C ARG A 195 -7.54 3.76 -15.89
N ILE A 196 -7.52 2.72 -15.06
CA ILE A 196 -6.60 2.62 -13.91
C ILE A 196 -5.51 1.64 -14.31
N VAL A 197 -4.25 2.06 -14.18
CA VAL A 197 -3.07 1.20 -14.42
C VAL A 197 -2.41 0.94 -13.09
N THR A 198 -2.25 -0.34 -12.74
CA THR A 198 -1.72 -0.77 -11.46
C THR A 198 -0.75 -1.96 -11.61
N GLY A 199 -0.15 -2.39 -10.50
CA GLY A 199 0.93 -3.38 -10.48
C GLY A 199 2.30 -2.71 -10.61
N TYR A 200 3.17 -3.32 -11.41
CA TYR A 200 4.59 -3.01 -11.50
C TYR A 200 5.01 -2.69 -12.92
N ARG A 201 5.69 -1.55 -13.12
CA ARG A 201 6.22 -1.20 -14.44
C ARG A 201 7.42 -2.10 -14.77
N GLY A 202 7.17 -3.17 -15.52
CA GLY A 202 8.23 -3.86 -16.25
C GLY A 202 8.94 -2.90 -17.22
N ARG A 203 10.26 -3.02 -17.33
CA ARG A 203 10.99 -2.41 -18.45
C ARG A 203 10.95 -3.38 -19.62
N LEU A 204 10.33 -3.00 -20.73
CA LEU A 204 10.61 -3.66 -22.00
C LEU A 204 12.00 -3.17 -22.44
N GLU A 205 13.02 -3.99 -22.25
CA GLU A 205 14.29 -3.80 -22.96
C GLU A 205 14.06 -4.22 -24.41
N LEU A 206 13.66 -3.26 -25.25
CA LEU A 206 13.70 -3.44 -26.69
C LEU A 206 15.18 -3.38 -27.10
N THR A 207 15.85 -4.54 -27.13
CA THR A 207 17.15 -4.72 -27.79
C THR A 207 17.04 -4.59 -29.29
#